data_AF-A0A0B6WX90-F1
#
_entry.id   AF-A0A0B6WX90-F1
#
_cell.length_a   1.000
_cell.length_b   1.000
_cell.length_c   1.000
_cell.angle_alpha   90.00
_cell.angle_beta   90.00
_cell.angle_gamma   90.00
#
_symmetry.space_group_name_H-M   'P 1'
#
loop_
_entity.id
_entity.type
_entity.pdbx_description
1 polymer ?
#
loop_
_entity_poly.entity_id
_entity_poly.type
_entity_poly.pdbx_seq_one_letter_code
_entity_poly.pdbx_strand_id
1 'polypeptide(L)'
;MRRSSVSLNITSPPRQNQSRITPYLICFAMPVRPIIPMTLFSALKAMKRGFIAKPHTADCLLELYGETPEEIFDQSARALLHEMTGRSPEQVAAGKTISYDTITLHAPSLPWLLVDWLNELIYRYDVRHSYTVETRINRLECSPANQFTLHAEIGTVPVADDLAQIQFKAATYHDLRFERTPDGWIAQVVLDV
;
A
#
# COMPACT_ATOMS: atom_id res chain seq x y z
N MET A 1 52.36 -23.05 -1.35
CA MET A 1 53.31 -22.91 -0.23
C MET A 1 52.74 -21.85 0.72
N ARG A 2 52.24 -22.20 1.92
CA ARG A 2 51.63 -21.24 2.85
C ARG A 2 52.72 -20.41 3.54
N ARG A 3 52.52 -19.09 3.68
CA ARG A 3 53.10 -18.29 4.78
C ARG A 3 52.07 -17.31 5.32
N SER A 4 52.04 -17.21 6.63
CA SER A 4 51.07 -16.46 7.43
C SER A 4 51.60 -15.07 7.76
N SER A 5 50.71 -14.12 8.02
CA SER A 5 51.02 -12.90 8.77
C SER A 5 49.78 -12.46 9.55
N VAL A 6 49.66 -12.97 10.77
CA VAL A 6 48.70 -12.50 11.78
C VAL A 6 49.35 -11.33 12.52
N SER A 7 48.62 -10.22 12.66
CA SER A 7 49.06 -9.07 13.45
C SER A 7 48.19 -8.93 14.69
N LEU A 8 48.73 -9.35 15.83
CA LEU A 8 48.22 -9.06 17.17
C LEU A 8 49.30 -8.25 17.89
N ASN A 9 48.97 -7.05 18.37
CA ASN A 9 49.84 -6.32 19.28
C ASN A 9 49.04 -5.86 20.49
N ILE A 10 49.46 -6.33 21.66
CA ILE A 10 48.88 -6.06 22.97
C ILE A 10 49.91 -5.23 23.74
N THR A 11 49.54 -4.03 24.20
CA THR A 11 50.31 -3.28 25.20
C THR A 11 49.40 -2.41 26.07
N SER A 12 49.56 -2.54 27.39
CA SER A 12 48.90 -1.75 28.46
C SER A 12 49.68 -1.94 29.78
N PRO A 13 49.32 -1.29 30.92
CA PRO A 13 48.61 -0.02 31.10
C PRO A 13 49.69 1.07 31.36
N PRO A 14 50.01 1.65 32.55
CA PRO A 14 49.31 1.94 33.82
C PRO A 14 48.82 3.43 33.86
N ARG A 15 48.48 4.13 34.96
CA ARG A 15 48.45 3.87 36.42
C ARG A 15 47.34 4.72 37.09
N GLN A 16 46.71 4.20 38.15
CA GLN A 16 45.82 4.99 39.02
C GLN A 16 46.59 6.05 39.82
N ASN A 17 45.91 7.10 40.28
CA ASN A 17 46.28 7.75 41.55
C ASN A 17 45.02 8.12 42.36
N GLN A 18 44.97 7.67 43.61
CA GLN A 18 43.94 7.98 44.60
C GLN A 18 44.52 8.86 45.72
N SER A 19 43.60 9.40 46.54
CA SER A 19 43.82 9.88 47.92
C SER A 19 44.39 11.29 48.13
N ARG A 20 43.57 12.16 48.73
CA ARG A 20 43.62 12.60 50.15
C ARG A 20 42.46 13.59 50.39
N ILE A 21 41.38 13.24 51.09
CA ILE A 21 41.19 13.02 52.55
C ILE A 21 40.83 14.32 53.32
N THR A 22 39.51 14.54 53.46
CA THR A 22 38.78 15.07 54.66
C THR A 22 39.11 16.47 55.24
N PRO A 23 38.37 16.96 56.25
CA PRO A 23 36.91 17.18 56.29
C PRO A 23 36.57 18.61 56.80
N TYR A 24 35.31 19.05 56.73
CA TYR A 24 34.70 19.74 57.89
C TYR A 24 33.16 19.65 57.85
N LEU A 25 32.60 19.43 59.03
CA LEU A 25 31.17 19.32 59.34
C LEU A 25 30.53 20.73 59.39
N ILE A 26 29.20 20.87 59.15
CA ILE A 26 28.26 21.70 59.95
C ILE A 26 26.82 21.71 59.37
N CYS A 27 25.86 21.51 60.29
CA CYS A 27 24.42 21.86 60.32
C CYS A 27 23.46 21.69 59.12
N PHE A 28 22.52 20.76 59.31
CA PHE A 28 21.06 20.96 59.27
C PHE A 28 20.51 22.35 58.85
N ALA A 29 19.72 22.38 57.78
CA ALA A 29 18.45 23.13 57.68
C ALA A 29 17.63 22.69 56.44
N MET A 30 16.50 22.00 56.66
CA MET A 30 15.30 22.18 55.82
C MET A 30 14.62 23.49 56.27
N PRO A 31 13.88 24.25 55.43
CA PRO A 31 12.64 23.73 54.82
C PRO A 31 12.09 24.42 53.52
N VAL A 32 10.92 23.92 53.08
CA VAL A 32 9.89 24.50 52.17
C VAL A 32 10.25 24.73 50.68
N ARG A 33 9.43 24.12 49.80
CA ARG A 33 9.38 24.43 48.35
C ARG A 33 8.63 25.75 48.12
N PRO A 34 9.10 26.65 47.23
CA PRO A 34 8.34 27.85 46.90
C PRO A 34 7.03 27.50 46.18
N ILE A 35 5.92 27.99 46.70
CA ILE A 35 4.61 27.97 46.03
C ILE A 35 4.64 29.06 44.96
N ILE A 36 4.70 28.66 43.69
CA ILE A 36 4.63 29.60 42.57
C ILE A 36 3.18 30.12 42.48
N PRO A 37 2.92 31.44 42.56
CA PRO A 37 1.58 31.98 42.53
C PRO A 37 0.93 31.77 41.15
N MET A 38 -0.31 31.27 41.15
CA MET A 38 -1.07 30.83 39.99
C MET A 38 -1.67 31.98 39.16
N THR A 39 -0.91 33.07 38.95
CA THR A 39 -1.43 34.35 38.43
C THR A 39 -0.58 35.01 37.34
N LEU A 40 0.10 34.22 36.49
CA LEU A 40 0.48 34.71 35.15
C LEU A 40 0.60 33.65 34.04
N PHE A 41 -0.15 32.54 34.11
CA PHE A 41 -0.40 31.66 32.95
C PHE A 41 -1.73 31.99 32.25
N SER A 42 -2.12 33.27 32.26
CA SER A 42 -3.42 33.75 31.77
C SER A 42 -3.47 34.06 30.27
N ALA A 43 -2.38 33.90 29.52
CA ALA A 43 -2.30 34.40 28.14
C ALA A 43 -1.39 33.58 27.20
N LEU A 44 -1.45 32.24 27.23
CA LEU A 44 -0.97 31.42 26.08
C LEU A 44 -1.58 30.02 25.98
N LYS A 45 -2.76 29.79 26.56
CA LYS A 45 -3.65 28.70 26.13
C LYS A 45 -4.46 29.13 24.90
N ALA A 46 -3.78 29.75 23.93
CA ALA A 46 -4.29 29.87 22.57
C ALA A 46 -4.44 28.45 22.05
N MET A 47 -5.67 27.95 22.07
CA MET A 47 -5.97 26.60 21.59
C MET A 47 -5.46 26.51 20.16
N LYS A 48 -4.54 25.58 19.87
CA LYS A 48 -4.11 25.28 18.50
C LYS A 48 -5.29 24.67 17.73
N ARG A 49 -6.20 25.54 17.29
CA ARG A 49 -7.14 25.25 16.21
C ARG A 49 -6.34 25.39 14.91
N GLY A 50 -6.23 24.30 14.19
CA GLY A 50 -5.46 24.22 12.95
C GLY A 50 -5.36 22.77 12.50
N PHE A 51 -5.09 22.59 11.21
CA PHE A 51 -4.80 21.31 10.61
C PHE A 51 -3.33 21.31 10.17
N ILE A 52 -2.71 20.14 10.15
CA ILE A 52 -1.43 19.92 9.48
C ILE A 52 -1.70 18.80 8.48
N ALA A 53 -1.92 19.18 7.22
CA ALA A 53 -1.88 18.21 6.14
C ALA A 53 -0.46 17.66 6.06
N LYS A 54 -0.32 16.34 6.08
CA LYS A 54 0.94 15.65 5.81
C LYS A 54 0.83 14.99 4.44
N PRO A 55 1.94 14.84 3.69
CA PRO A 55 1.96 13.99 2.51
C PRO A 55 1.50 12.58 2.88
N HIS A 56 0.54 12.06 2.14
CA HIS A 56 0.12 10.66 2.19
C HIS A 56 0.29 10.12 0.78
N THR A 57 1.34 9.33 0.57
CA THR A 57 1.55 8.59 -0.68
C THR A 57 0.78 7.28 -0.55
N ALA A 58 -0.46 7.28 -1.03
CA ALA A 58 -1.37 6.14 -1.01
C ALA A 58 -1.68 5.60 -2.42
N ASP A 59 -1.05 6.15 -3.45
CA ASP A 59 -1.34 5.84 -4.84
C ASP A 59 -0.44 4.71 -5.36
N CYS A 60 -1.03 3.70 -5.98
CA CYS A 60 -0.32 2.70 -6.80
C CYS A 60 -0.62 2.92 -8.28
N LEU A 61 0.42 3.14 -9.10
CA LEU A 61 0.31 3.27 -10.54
C LEU A 61 0.50 1.90 -11.20
N LEU A 62 -0.52 1.41 -11.91
CA LEU A 62 -0.41 0.23 -12.76
C LEU A 62 -0.20 0.66 -14.22
N GLU A 63 0.86 0.13 -14.85
CA GLU A 63 1.02 0.10 -16.30
C GLU A 63 0.75 -1.32 -16.81
N LEU A 64 -0.13 -1.44 -17.81
CA LEU A 64 -0.68 -2.69 -18.31
C LEU A 64 -0.44 -2.81 -19.81
N TYR A 65 -0.15 -4.03 -20.26
CA TYR A 65 0.27 -4.35 -21.63
C TYR A 65 -0.45 -5.62 -22.11
N GLY A 66 -0.83 -5.67 -23.38
CA GLY A 66 -1.47 -6.85 -24.01
C GLY A 66 -1.58 -6.71 -25.53
N GLU A 67 -1.77 -7.82 -26.25
CA GLU A 67 -1.97 -7.81 -27.71
C GLU A 67 -3.38 -7.31 -28.08
N THR A 68 -4.35 -7.51 -27.20
CA THR A 68 -5.77 -7.12 -27.33
C THR A 68 -6.22 -6.18 -26.20
N PRO A 69 -7.29 -5.38 -26.40
CA PRO A 69 -7.84 -4.59 -25.31
C PRO A 69 -8.46 -5.49 -24.22
N GLU A 70 -8.96 -6.69 -24.58
CA GLU A 70 -9.43 -7.70 -23.64
C GLU A 70 -8.34 -8.17 -22.67
N GLU A 71 -7.11 -8.40 -23.15
CA GLU A 71 -5.96 -8.75 -22.29
C GLU A 71 -5.62 -7.67 -21.27
N ILE A 72 -5.86 -6.39 -21.56
CA ILE A 72 -5.64 -5.31 -20.58
C ILE A 72 -6.55 -5.49 -19.36
N PHE A 73 -7.82 -5.88 -19.55
CA PHE A 73 -8.74 -6.15 -18.43
C PHE A 73 -8.34 -7.40 -17.64
N ASP A 74 -7.83 -8.43 -18.33
CA ASP A 74 -7.28 -9.63 -17.67
C ASP A 74 -6.04 -9.28 -16.83
N GLN A 75 -5.03 -8.64 -17.44
CA GLN A 75 -3.82 -8.23 -16.72
C GLN A 75 -4.12 -7.24 -15.59
N SER A 76 -5.12 -6.36 -15.73
CA SER A 76 -5.51 -5.45 -14.64
C SER A 76 -6.02 -6.21 -13.40
N ALA A 77 -6.78 -7.29 -13.59
CA ALA A 77 -7.27 -8.12 -12.49
C ALA A 77 -6.13 -8.90 -11.83
N ARG A 78 -5.21 -9.45 -12.64
CA ARG A 78 -4.02 -10.17 -12.16
C ARG A 78 -3.06 -9.23 -11.40
N ALA A 79 -2.87 -8.00 -11.89
CA ALA A 79 -2.07 -6.97 -11.25
C ALA A 79 -2.70 -6.50 -9.92
N LEU A 80 -4.01 -6.22 -9.90
CA LEU A 80 -4.74 -5.87 -8.67
C LEU A 80 -4.56 -6.93 -7.58
N LEU A 81 -4.79 -8.21 -7.91
CA LEU A 81 -4.57 -9.31 -6.96
C LEU A 81 -3.12 -9.41 -6.49
N HIS A 82 -2.17 -9.20 -7.42
CA HIS A 82 -0.74 -9.24 -7.10
C HIS A 82 -0.35 -8.17 -6.10
N GLU A 83 -0.72 -6.91 -6.34
CA GLU A 83 -0.41 -5.80 -5.43
C GLU A 83 -1.12 -5.96 -4.07
N MET A 84 -2.34 -6.50 -4.04
CA MET A 84 -3.05 -6.77 -2.79
C MET A 84 -2.41 -7.86 -1.93
N THR A 85 -1.77 -8.88 -2.54
CA THR A 85 -1.38 -10.12 -1.83
C THR A 85 0.09 -10.50 -1.91
N GLY A 86 0.86 -9.90 -2.82
CA GLY A 86 2.22 -10.29 -3.19
C GLY A 86 2.33 -11.66 -3.87
N ARG A 87 1.22 -12.20 -4.41
CA ARG A 87 1.14 -13.57 -4.98
C ARG A 87 0.55 -13.57 -6.38
N SER A 88 0.73 -14.66 -7.12
CA SER A 88 0.04 -14.87 -8.39
C SER A 88 -1.37 -15.45 -8.17
N PRO A 89 -2.30 -15.31 -9.14
CA PRO A 89 -3.65 -15.86 -9.00
C PRO A 89 -3.67 -17.37 -8.75
N GLU A 90 -2.79 -18.10 -9.42
CA GLU A 90 -2.64 -19.55 -9.30
C GLU A 90 -2.17 -19.95 -7.89
N GLN A 91 -1.33 -19.14 -7.25
CA GLN A 91 -0.91 -19.33 -5.85
C GLN A 91 -2.03 -19.01 -4.84
N VAL A 92 -2.90 -18.04 -5.14
CA VAL A 92 -4.04 -17.68 -4.27
C VAL A 92 -5.18 -18.69 -4.38
N ALA A 93 -5.36 -19.29 -5.56
CA ALA A 93 -6.36 -20.32 -5.85
C ALA A 93 -5.95 -21.74 -5.43
N ALA A 94 -4.65 -22.01 -5.24
CA ALA A 94 -4.12 -23.34 -4.96
C ALA A 94 -4.85 -24.07 -3.81
N GLY A 95 -5.47 -25.21 -4.14
CA GLY A 95 -6.20 -26.05 -3.19
C GLY A 95 -7.58 -25.53 -2.77
N LYS A 96 -8.09 -24.46 -3.38
CA LYS A 96 -9.42 -23.89 -3.11
C LYS A 96 -10.41 -24.22 -4.24
N THR A 97 -11.69 -24.25 -3.92
CA THR A 97 -12.77 -24.30 -4.92
C THR A 97 -12.99 -22.91 -5.51
N ILE A 98 -12.91 -22.79 -6.83
CA ILE A 98 -13.21 -21.56 -7.56
C ILE A 98 -14.72 -21.48 -7.83
N SER A 99 -15.34 -20.36 -7.48
CA SER A 99 -16.74 -20.04 -7.81
C SER A 99 -16.78 -19.08 -8.99
N TYR A 100 -17.62 -19.35 -9.99
CA TYR A 100 -17.75 -18.48 -11.16
C TYR A 100 -18.97 -17.56 -11.06
N ASP A 101 -18.79 -16.30 -11.46
CA ASP A 101 -19.85 -15.29 -11.60
C ASP A 101 -19.65 -14.51 -12.89
N THR A 102 -20.72 -13.90 -13.41
CA THR A 102 -20.68 -13.11 -14.65
C THR A 102 -20.84 -11.63 -14.35
N ILE A 103 -20.05 -10.81 -15.04
CA ILE A 103 -20.06 -9.35 -14.95
C ILE A 103 -20.47 -8.79 -16.31
N THR A 104 -21.31 -7.75 -16.30
CA THR A 104 -21.55 -6.90 -17.47
C THR A 104 -21.44 -5.45 -17.03
N LEU A 105 -20.55 -4.69 -17.67
CA LEU A 105 -20.29 -3.29 -17.38
C LEU A 105 -20.46 -2.44 -18.63
N HIS A 106 -20.86 -1.18 -18.46
CA HIS A 106 -21.09 -0.25 -19.56
C HIS A 106 -20.45 1.10 -19.26
N ALA A 107 -19.66 1.63 -20.21
CA ALA A 107 -18.95 2.90 -20.05
C ALA A 107 -18.88 3.67 -21.37
N PRO A 108 -18.68 5.01 -21.34
CA PRO A 108 -18.53 5.82 -22.56
C PRO A 108 -17.19 5.63 -23.28
N SER A 109 -16.22 4.92 -22.67
CA SER A 109 -14.88 4.69 -23.26
C SER A 109 -14.17 3.50 -22.59
N LEU A 110 -13.18 2.90 -23.28
CA LEU A 110 -12.33 1.84 -22.70
C LEU A 110 -11.60 2.23 -21.40
N PRO A 111 -10.98 3.43 -21.26
CA PRO A 111 -10.38 3.82 -19.99
C PRO A 111 -11.39 3.88 -18.84
N TRP A 112 -12.61 4.38 -19.08
CA TRP A 112 -13.65 4.40 -18.05
C TRP A 112 -14.11 2.99 -17.68
N LEU A 113 -14.25 2.11 -18.68
CA LEU A 113 -14.59 0.70 -18.48
C LEU A 113 -13.54 -0.03 -17.63
N LEU A 114 -12.25 0.33 -17.75
CA LEU A 114 -11.16 -0.20 -16.94
C LEU A 114 -11.27 0.24 -15.47
N VAL A 115 -11.65 1.49 -15.21
CA VAL A 115 -11.91 2.00 -13.86
C VAL A 115 -13.12 1.29 -13.23
N ASP A 116 -14.23 1.17 -13.97
CA ASP A 116 -15.43 0.47 -13.49
C ASP A 116 -15.15 -1.03 -13.24
N TRP A 117 -14.35 -1.67 -14.11
CA TRP A 117 -13.90 -3.05 -13.94
C TRP A 117 -13.10 -3.24 -12.67
N LEU A 118 -12.04 -2.46 -12.46
CA LEU A 118 -11.21 -2.57 -11.25
C LEU A 118 -12.02 -2.27 -9.98
N ASN A 119 -12.95 -1.31 -10.02
CA ASN A 119 -13.82 -1.01 -8.90
C ASN A 119 -14.82 -2.14 -8.58
N GLU A 120 -15.34 -2.86 -9.58
CA GLU A 120 -16.15 -4.08 -9.36
C GLU A 120 -15.31 -5.21 -8.71
N LEU A 121 -14.04 -5.35 -9.08
CA LEU A 121 -13.14 -6.34 -8.44
C LEU A 121 -12.80 -5.94 -6.99
N ILE A 122 -12.52 -4.66 -6.73
CA ILE A 122 -12.29 -4.13 -5.37
C ILE A 122 -13.55 -4.31 -4.51
N TYR A 123 -14.74 -3.99 -5.04
CA TYR A 123 -16.02 -4.21 -4.36
C TYR A 123 -16.22 -5.69 -3.96
N ARG A 124 -15.82 -6.65 -4.81
CA ARG A 124 -15.90 -8.09 -4.49
C ARG A 124 -14.95 -8.53 -3.39
N TYR A 125 -13.80 -7.88 -3.26
CA TYR A 125 -12.92 -8.08 -2.11
C TYR A 125 -13.53 -7.46 -0.85
N ASP A 126 -13.87 -6.17 -0.88
CA ASP A 126 -14.32 -5.41 0.30
C ASP A 126 -15.66 -5.90 0.87
N VAL A 127 -16.62 -6.23 0.00
CA VAL A 127 -18.02 -6.50 0.38
C VAL A 127 -18.39 -7.98 0.29
N ARG A 128 -17.81 -8.73 -0.65
CA ARG A 128 -18.06 -10.18 -0.79
C ARG A 128 -16.94 -11.06 -0.19
N HIS A 129 -15.87 -10.47 0.34
CA HIS A 129 -14.71 -11.17 0.90
C HIS A 129 -14.17 -12.28 -0.01
N SER A 130 -14.07 -11.97 -1.31
CA SER A 130 -13.60 -12.90 -2.34
C SER A 130 -12.51 -12.26 -3.21
N TYR A 131 -11.40 -12.98 -3.40
CA TYR A 131 -10.38 -12.64 -4.39
C TYR A 131 -10.81 -13.13 -5.76
N THR A 132 -10.68 -12.28 -6.78
CA THR A 132 -10.77 -12.72 -8.18
C THR A 132 -9.43 -13.33 -8.59
N VAL A 133 -9.44 -14.59 -9.01
CA VAL A 133 -8.24 -15.38 -9.36
C VAL A 133 -8.23 -15.84 -10.81
N GLU A 134 -9.38 -15.81 -11.48
CA GLU A 134 -9.48 -16.07 -12.91
C GLU A 134 -10.40 -15.04 -13.55
N THR A 135 -10.05 -14.61 -14.75
CA THR A 135 -10.81 -13.64 -15.54
C THR A 135 -10.90 -14.12 -16.98
N ARG A 136 -12.08 -13.95 -17.58
CA ARG A 136 -12.31 -14.28 -18.98
C ARG A 136 -13.20 -13.23 -19.60
N ILE A 137 -12.61 -12.40 -20.47
CA ILE A 137 -13.38 -11.43 -21.23
C ILE A 137 -14.06 -12.17 -22.39
N ASN A 138 -15.37 -12.37 -22.27
CA ASN A 138 -16.14 -13.14 -23.25
C ASN A 138 -16.49 -12.30 -24.48
N ARG A 139 -16.59 -10.99 -24.32
CA ARG A 139 -17.03 -10.04 -25.35
C ARG A 139 -16.76 -8.60 -24.91
N LEU A 140 -16.18 -7.81 -25.80
CA LEU A 140 -16.04 -6.37 -25.67
C LEU A 140 -16.65 -5.72 -26.92
N GLU A 141 -17.75 -4.98 -26.75
CA GLU A 141 -18.52 -4.40 -27.86
C GLU A 141 -18.64 -2.88 -27.71
N CYS A 142 -18.62 -2.16 -28.82
CA CYS A 142 -18.98 -0.74 -28.88
C CYS A 142 -20.28 -0.58 -29.66
N SER A 143 -21.29 0.03 -29.04
CA SER A 143 -22.58 0.28 -29.68
C SER A 143 -22.48 1.45 -30.70
N PRO A 144 -23.46 1.59 -31.61
CA PRO A 144 -23.55 2.74 -32.53
C PRO A 144 -23.68 4.11 -31.82
N ALA A 145 -23.96 4.12 -30.51
CA ALA A 145 -24.01 5.31 -29.67
C ALA A 145 -22.68 5.61 -28.94
N ASN A 146 -21.57 4.98 -29.35
CA ASN A 146 -20.25 5.05 -28.70
C ASN A 146 -20.27 4.63 -27.21
N GLN A 147 -21.13 3.67 -26.85
CA GLN A 147 -21.10 3.05 -25.52
C GLN A 147 -20.39 1.71 -25.59
N PHE A 148 -19.35 1.54 -24.79
CA PHE A 148 -18.64 0.27 -24.64
C PHE A 148 -19.36 -0.62 -23.63
N THR A 149 -19.38 -1.92 -23.91
CA THR A 149 -19.91 -2.96 -23.02
C THR A 149 -18.87 -4.07 -22.88
N LEU A 150 -18.49 -4.37 -21.63
CA LEU A 150 -17.67 -5.51 -21.26
C LEU A 150 -18.60 -6.61 -20.76
N HIS A 151 -18.47 -7.83 -21.29
CA HIS A 151 -19.02 -9.03 -20.67
C HIS A 151 -17.88 -9.96 -20.28
N ALA A 152 -17.80 -10.27 -18.99
CA ALA A 152 -16.75 -11.12 -18.43
C ALA A 152 -17.34 -12.24 -17.57
N GLU A 153 -16.64 -13.36 -17.52
CA GLU A 153 -16.77 -14.37 -16.47
C GLU A 153 -15.56 -14.23 -15.55
N ILE A 154 -15.78 -14.37 -14.24
CA ILE A 154 -14.70 -14.32 -13.25
C ILE A 154 -14.78 -15.53 -12.32
N GLY A 155 -13.63 -16.11 -12.03
CA GLY A 155 -13.45 -17.13 -11.00
C GLY A 155 -12.95 -16.48 -9.71
N THR A 156 -13.64 -16.73 -8.60
CA THR A 156 -13.30 -16.19 -7.28
C THR A 156 -13.06 -17.27 -6.23
N VAL A 157 -12.24 -16.95 -5.23
CA VAL A 157 -12.03 -17.76 -4.03
C VAL A 157 -12.20 -16.91 -2.77
N PRO A 158 -12.59 -17.50 -1.62
CA PRO A 158 -12.66 -16.76 -0.36
C PRO A 158 -11.30 -16.13 -0.01
N VAL A 159 -11.37 -14.91 0.53
CA VAL A 159 -10.26 -14.26 1.22
C VAL A 159 -9.86 -15.11 2.44
N ALA A 160 -8.57 -15.22 2.68
CA ALA A 160 -8.03 -15.72 3.94
C ALA A 160 -7.34 -14.56 4.66
N ASP A 161 -7.52 -14.48 5.98
CA ASP A 161 -7.19 -13.33 6.82
C ASP A 161 -5.69 -12.96 6.83
N ASP A 162 -4.81 -13.85 6.34
CA ASP A 162 -3.35 -13.71 6.31
C ASP A 162 -2.78 -13.32 4.94
N LEU A 163 -3.62 -13.15 3.91
CA LEU A 163 -3.16 -12.94 2.52
C LEU A 163 -3.08 -11.48 2.09
N ALA A 164 -3.90 -10.58 2.65
CA ALA A 164 -3.93 -9.18 2.24
C ALA A 164 -2.76 -8.40 2.87
N GLN A 165 -1.92 -7.81 2.02
CA GLN A 165 -0.83 -6.90 2.41
C GLN A 165 -1.22 -5.44 2.18
N ILE A 166 -1.98 -5.17 1.11
CA ILE A 166 -2.48 -3.84 0.72
C ILE A 166 -3.98 -3.97 0.43
N GLN A 167 -4.76 -3.01 0.89
CA GLN A 167 -6.17 -2.85 0.54
C GLN A 167 -6.29 -1.60 -0.34
N PHE A 168 -6.78 -1.76 -1.57
CA PHE A 168 -7.14 -0.64 -2.43
C PHE A 168 -8.61 -0.27 -2.21
N LYS A 169 -8.93 1.01 -2.16
CA LYS A 169 -10.31 1.52 -2.02
C LYS A 169 -10.99 1.76 -3.36
N ALA A 170 -10.23 2.21 -4.36
CA ALA A 170 -10.76 2.53 -5.68
C ALA A 170 -9.67 2.60 -6.76
N ALA A 171 -10.03 2.24 -7.98
CA ALA A 171 -9.36 2.74 -9.18
C ALA A 171 -9.87 4.16 -9.51
N THR A 172 -8.95 5.03 -9.92
CA THR A 172 -9.22 6.46 -10.13
C THR A 172 -9.09 6.87 -11.60
N TYR A 173 -9.65 8.03 -11.93
CA TYR A 173 -9.53 8.67 -13.24
C TYR A 173 -8.27 9.54 -13.39
N HIS A 174 -7.41 9.62 -12.36
CA HIS A 174 -6.17 10.40 -12.42
C HIS A 174 -5.13 9.67 -13.28
N ASP A 175 -4.54 10.40 -14.23
CA ASP A 175 -3.52 9.92 -15.17
C ASP A 175 -3.90 8.61 -15.88
N LEU A 176 -5.21 8.45 -16.10
CA LEU A 176 -5.84 7.31 -16.76
C LEU A 176 -5.58 7.34 -18.27
N ARG A 177 -5.04 6.23 -18.79
CA ARG A 177 -4.72 6.05 -20.22
C ARG A 177 -5.17 4.66 -20.67
N PHE A 178 -5.68 4.55 -21.89
CA PHE A 178 -5.98 3.27 -22.55
C PHE A 178 -5.90 3.51 -24.04
N GLU A 179 -4.90 2.96 -24.71
CA GLU A 179 -4.63 3.25 -26.12
C GLU A 179 -4.03 2.06 -26.87
N ARG A 180 -4.22 2.09 -28.19
CA ARG A 180 -3.61 1.14 -29.12
C ARG A 180 -2.25 1.68 -29.58
N THR A 181 -1.24 0.84 -29.56
CA THR A 181 0.12 1.12 -30.03
C THR A 181 0.45 0.27 -31.27
N PRO A 182 1.62 0.44 -31.91
CA PRO A 182 2.07 -0.46 -32.97
C PRO A 182 2.24 -1.92 -32.52
N ASP A 183 2.58 -2.12 -31.25
CA ASP A 183 2.96 -3.41 -30.67
C ASP A 183 1.83 -4.09 -29.86
N GLY A 184 0.63 -3.48 -29.81
CA GLY A 184 -0.51 -4.00 -29.06
C GLY A 184 -1.35 -2.88 -28.42
N TRP A 185 -1.61 -3.03 -27.13
CA TRP A 185 -2.35 -2.08 -26.29
C TRP A 185 -1.57 -1.76 -25.02
N ILE A 186 -1.73 -0.53 -24.54
CA ILE A 186 -1.22 -0.08 -23.25
C ILE A 186 -2.35 0.61 -22.50
N ALA A 187 -2.44 0.35 -21.19
CA ALA A 187 -3.23 1.15 -20.28
C ALA A 187 -2.45 1.55 -19.03
N GLN A 188 -2.88 2.64 -18.41
CA GLN A 188 -2.33 3.18 -17.18
C GLN A 188 -3.48 3.59 -16.26
N VAL A 189 -3.42 3.21 -14.99
CA VAL A 189 -4.46 3.52 -14.00
C VAL A 189 -3.86 3.66 -12.60
N VAL A 190 -4.37 4.61 -11.81
CA VAL A 190 -3.96 4.83 -10.42
C VAL A 190 -4.99 4.25 -9.45
N LEU A 191 -4.54 3.46 -8.49
CA LEU A 191 -5.34 2.90 -7.38
C LEU A 191 -5.07 3.66 -6.06
N ASP A 192 -6.11 4.02 -5.31
CA ASP A 192 -6.04 4.59 -3.95
C ASP A 192 -5.98 3.49 -2.88
N VAL A 193 -5.13 3.63 -1.86
CA VAL A 193 -4.90 2.70 -0.71
C VAL A 193 -5.45 3.24 0.59
#